data_AF-A0A946FBU2-F1
#
_entry.id   AF-A0A946FBU2-F1
#
_cell.length_a   1.000
_cell.length_b   1.000
_cell.length_c   1.000
_cell.angle_alpha   90.00
_cell.angle_beta   90.00
_cell.angle_gamma   90.00
#
_symmetry.space_group_name_H-M   'P 1'
#
loop_
_entity.id
_entity.type
_entity.pdbx_description
1 polymer ?
#
loop_
_entity_poly.entity_id
_entity_poly.type
_entity_poly.pdbx_seq_one_letter_code
_entity_poly.pdbx_strand_id
1 'polypeptide(L)'
;MKKIDLGQTLQLLGNVGVIVGIFLLVYELNQNRDLMQAQTRHELSQGLVELLIANNSDSELMSIRLRGNRGEDLTELEFERFQMAASIEMRYHEDVHYQYRNGLYDETEFNAQREMWKNIYAAIGRKVVFCTSRSGYSPEFVKEIEGLLGNSACESIDEQ
;
A
#
# COMPACT_ATOMS: atom_id res chain seq x y z
N MET A 1 50.69 -44.89 6.94
CA MET A 1 49.30 -44.45 7.18
C MET A 1 49.33 -43.17 8.00
N LYS A 2 48.89 -42.03 7.45
CA LYS A 2 48.80 -40.77 8.21
C LYS A 2 47.80 -40.96 9.33
N LYS A 3 48.23 -40.78 10.59
CA LYS A 3 47.32 -40.69 11.73
C LYS A 3 46.51 -39.42 11.55
N ILE A 4 45.21 -39.57 11.34
CA ILE A 4 44.27 -38.45 11.31
C ILE A 4 44.29 -37.86 12.71
N ASP A 5 44.67 -36.58 12.83
CA ASP A 5 44.55 -35.84 14.08
C ASP A 5 43.06 -35.60 14.34
N LEU A 6 42.56 -36.28 15.37
CA LEU A 6 41.16 -36.27 15.77
C LEU A 6 40.71 -34.84 16.09
N GLY A 7 41.57 -34.03 16.71
CA GLY A 7 41.26 -32.64 17.05
C GLY A 7 41.08 -31.76 15.82
N GLN A 8 41.99 -31.90 14.85
CA GLN A 8 41.91 -31.20 13.56
C GLN A 8 40.68 -31.60 12.75
N THR A 9 40.31 -32.88 12.80
CA THR A 9 39.13 -33.40 12.09
C THR A 9 37.83 -32.89 12.72
N LEU A 10 37.75 -32.86 14.05
CA LEU A 10 36.61 -32.28 14.76
C LEU A 10 36.47 -30.77 14.49
N GLN A 11 37.58 -30.02 14.46
CA GLN A 11 37.54 -28.59 14.10
C GLN A 11 37.08 -28.37 12.66
N LEU A 12 37.58 -29.18 11.72
CA LEU A 12 37.18 -29.07 10.32
C LEU A 12 35.67 -29.36 10.16
N LEU A 13 35.18 -30.43 10.79
CA LEU A 13 33.75 -30.77 10.78
C LEU A 13 32.89 -29.72 11.47
N GLY A 14 33.36 -29.14 12.57
CA GLY A 14 32.68 -28.04 13.26
C GLY A 14 32.54 -26.82 12.37
N ASN A 15 33.61 -26.39 11.71
CA ASN A 15 33.59 -25.25 10.79
C ASN A 15 32.68 -25.51 9.58
N VAL A 16 32.72 -26.73 9.01
CA VAL A 16 31.79 -27.13 7.93
C VAL A 16 30.34 -27.11 8.42
N GLY A 17 30.07 -27.60 9.63
CA GLY A 17 28.75 -27.56 10.24
C GLY A 17 28.21 -26.14 10.42
N VAL A 18 29.04 -25.20 10.86
CA VAL A 18 28.66 -23.78 10.95
C VAL A 18 28.35 -23.20 9.57
N ILE A 19 29.18 -23.48 8.57
CA ILE A 19 28.95 -23.00 7.19
C ILE A 19 27.64 -23.53 6.64
N VAL A 20 27.39 -24.84 6.77
CA VAL A 20 26.12 -25.45 6.35
C VAL A 20 24.94 -24.84 7.11
N GLY A 21 25.09 -24.62 8.42
CA GLY A 21 24.07 -23.94 9.23
C GLY A 21 23.73 -22.53 8.74
N ILE A 22 24.74 -21.75 8.36
CA ILE A 22 24.53 -20.41 7.77
C ILE A 22 23.79 -20.51 6.44
N PHE A 23 24.17 -21.44 5.56
CA PHE A 23 23.49 -21.63 4.28
C PHE A 23 22.02 -22.02 4.45
N LEU A 24 21.72 -22.93 5.38
CA LEU A 24 20.34 -23.32 5.69
C LEU A 24 19.54 -22.14 6.24
N LEU A 25 20.13 -21.35 7.15
CA LEU A 25 19.48 -20.17 7.71
C LEU A 25 19.17 -19.12 6.63
N VAL A 26 20.10 -18.85 5.72
CA VAL A 26 19.87 -17.95 4.58
C VAL A 26 18.74 -18.48 3.68
N TYR A 27 18.72 -19.79 3.43
CA TYR A 27 17.68 -20.42 2.63
C TYR A 27 16.29 -20.30 3.29
N GLU A 28 16.19 -20.59 4.59
CA GLU A 28 14.96 -20.47 5.37
C GLU A 28 14.46 -19.01 5.43
N LEU A 29 15.37 -18.04 5.60
CA LEU A 29 15.02 -16.61 5.59
C LEU A 29 14.43 -16.18 4.25
N ASN A 30 14.99 -16.65 3.13
CA ASN A 30 14.47 -16.35 1.80
C ASN A 30 13.07 -16.96 1.60
N GLN A 31 12.87 -18.22 1.97
CA GLN A 31 11.55 -18.85 1.88
C GLN A 31 10.51 -18.13 2.75
N ASN A 32 10.89 -17.76 3.97
CA ASN A 32 10.00 -17.03 4.88
C ASN A 32 9.63 -15.66 4.32
N ARG A 33 10.59 -14.97 3.70
CA ARG A 33 10.34 -13.69 3.01
C ARG A 33 9.32 -13.85 1.89
N ASP A 34 9.46 -14.87 1.04
CA ASP A 34 8.54 -15.10 -0.08
C ASP A 34 7.13 -15.43 0.41
N LEU A 35 7.01 -16.26 1.46
CA LEU A 35 5.74 -16.59 2.10
C LEU A 35 5.07 -15.36 2.72
N MET A 36 5.83 -14.55 3.45
CA MET A 36 5.33 -13.31 4.05
C MET A 36 4.84 -12.35 2.97
N GLN A 37 5.58 -12.19 1.87
CA GLN A 37 5.17 -11.38 0.72
C GLN A 37 3.86 -11.89 0.10
N ALA A 38 3.72 -13.19 -0.11
CA ALA A 38 2.49 -13.79 -0.62
C ALA A 38 1.30 -13.59 0.33
N GLN A 39 1.53 -13.73 1.64
CA GLN A 39 0.50 -13.51 2.66
C GLN A 39 0.04 -12.05 2.69
N THR A 40 0.96 -11.09 2.71
CA THR A 40 0.59 -9.66 2.72
C THR A 40 -0.16 -9.28 1.45
N ARG A 41 0.27 -9.79 0.28
CA ARG A 41 -0.48 -9.60 -0.98
C ARG A 41 -1.90 -10.18 -0.89
N HIS A 42 -2.06 -11.33 -0.26
CA HIS A 42 -3.37 -11.94 -0.07
C HIS A 42 -4.26 -11.09 0.86
N GLU A 43 -3.73 -10.66 2.00
CA GLU A 43 -4.45 -9.81 2.98
C GLU A 43 -4.91 -8.49 2.36
N LEU A 44 -4.05 -7.84 1.57
CA LEU A 44 -4.43 -6.63 0.82
C LEU A 44 -5.53 -6.88 -0.20
N SER A 45 -5.44 -8.01 -0.92
CA SER A 45 -6.44 -8.37 -1.93
C SER A 45 -7.78 -8.63 -1.26
N GLN A 46 -7.80 -9.29 -0.10
CA GLN A 46 -9.01 -9.48 0.70
C GLN A 46 -9.57 -8.14 1.20
N GLY A 47 -8.74 -7.27 1.76
CA GLY A 47 -9.16 -5.94 2.21
C GLY A 47 -9.76 -5.09 1.08
N LEU A 48 -9.20 -5.17 -0.13
CA LEU A 48 -9.77 -4.52 -1.32
C LEU A 48 -11.13 -5.13 -1.70
N VAL A 49 -11.25 -6.45 -1.70
CA VAL A 49 -12.54 -7.13 -1.99
C VAL A 49 -13.60 -6.73 -0.98
N GLU A 50 -13.28 -6.72 0.31
CA GLU A 50 -14.19 -6.28 1.37
C GLU A 50 -14.65 -4.83 1.17
N LEU A 51 -13.70 -3.94 0.84
CA LEU A 51 -14.00 -2.54 0.53
C LEU A 51 -14.94 -2.40 -0.68
N LEU A 52 -14.68 -3.16 -1.75
CA LEU A 52 -15.53 -3.17 -2.93
C LEU A 52 -16.93 -3.73 -2.65
N ILE A 53 -17.04 -4.77 -1.83
CA ILE A 53 -18.34 -5.33 -1.42
C ILE A 53 -19.12 -4.31 -0.59
N ALA A 54 -18.48 -3.69 0.41
CA ALA A 54 -19.09 -2.66 1.25
C ALA A 54 -19.58 -1.46 0.43
N ASN A 55 -18.82 -1.07 -0.59
CA ASN A 55 -19.20 0.03 -1.48
C ASN A 55 -20.36 -0.32 -2.42
N ASN A 56 -20.50 -1.59 -2.84
CA ASN A 56 -21.53 -2.01 -3.81
C ASN A 56 -22.83 -2.50 -3.16
N SER A 57 -22.83 -2.83 -1.87
CA SER A 57 -24.02 -3.33 -1.16
C SER A 57 -25.00 -2.23 -0.76
N ASP A 58 -24.57 -0.96 -0.77
CA ASP A 58 -25.39 0.21 -0.44
C ASP A 58 -25.57 1.12 -1.67
N SER A 59 -26.75 1.06 -2.29
CA SER A 59 -27.09 1.88 -3.46
C SER A 59 -27.15 3.38 -3.15
N GLU A 60 -27.47 3.76 -1.91
CA GLU A 60 -27.49 5.16 -1.48
C GLU A 60 -26.06 5.70 -1.43
N LEU A 61 -25.15 4.97 -0.78
CA LEU A 61 -23.73 5.34 -0.74
C LEU A 61 -23.12 5.42 -2.14
N MET A 62 -23.48 4.51 -3.04
CA MET A 62 -23.02 4.57 -4.44
C MET A 62 -23.49 5.87 -5.13
N SER A 63 -24.75 6.27 -4.94
CA SER A 63 -25.29 7.54 -5.46
C SER A 63 -24.54 8.75 -4.90
N ILE A 64 -24.33 8.79 -3.58
CA ILE A 64 -23.56 9.85 -2.91
C ILE A 64 -22.15 9.94 -3.47
N ARG A 65 -21.47 8.81 -3.67
CA ARG A 65 -20.10 8.77 -4.24
C ARG A 65 -20.05 9.30 -5.67
N LEU A 66 -21.01 8.94 -6.52
CA LEU A 66 -21.07 9.44 -7.89
C LEU A 66 -21.23 10.96 -7.93
N ARG A 67 -22.18 11.48 -7.14
CA ARG A 67 -22.45 12.92 -7.00
C ARG A 67 -21.24 13.66 -6.42
N GLY A 68 -20.68 13.15 -5.32
CA GLY A 68 -19.50 13.71 -4.66
C GLY A 68 -18.29 13.76 -5.58
N ASN A 69 -17.98 12.68 -6.31
CA ASN A 69 -16.87 12.67 -7.28
C ASN A 69 -17.05 13.73 -8.38
N ARG A 70 -18.29 14.02 -8.80
CA ARG A 70 -18.61 15.05 -9.79
C ARG A 70 -18.66 16.47 -9.21
N GLY A 71 -18.56 16.61 -7.89
CA GLY A 71 -18.73 17.89 -7.20
C GLY A 71 -20.16 18.42 -7.26
N GLU A 72 -21.15 17.54 -7.42
CA GLU A 72 -22.56 17.91 -7.30
C GLU A 72 -22.90 18.24 -5.83
N ASP A 73 -23.92 19.06 -5.60
CA ASP A 73 -24.35 19.42 -4.25
C ASP A 73 -24.72 18.17 -3.44
N LEU A 74 -24.12 18.05 -2.26
CA LEU A 74 -24.43 17.05 -1.25
C LEU A 74 -24.98 17.78 0.00
N THR A 75 -25.94 17.17 0.68
CA THR A 75 -26.27 17.60 2.05
C THR A 75 -25.05 17.42 2.96
N GLU A 76 -25.01 18.12 4.10
CA GLU A 76 -23.90 18.00 5.05
C GLU A 76 -23.63 16.55 5.46
N LEU A 77 -24.68 15.78 5.76
CA LEU A 77 -24.55 14.36 6.11
C LEU A 77 -24.07 13.50 4.93
N GLU A 78 -24.54 13.76 3.71
CA GLU A 78 -24.06 13.06 2.51
C GLU A 78 -22.59 13.36 2.24
N PHE A 79 -22.16 14.62 2.45
CA PHE A 79 -20.77 15.02 2.31
C PHE A 79 -19.87 14.33 3.34
N GLU A 80 -20.28 14.27 4.61
CA GLU A 80 -19.56 13.51 5.64
C GLU A 80 -19.42 12.02 5.29
N ARG A 81 -20.49 11.39 4.79
CA ARG A 81 -20.43 10.00 4.31
C ARG A 81 -19.48 9.83 3.13
N PHE A 82 -19.51 10.78 2.18
CA PHE A 82 -18.58 10.79 1.05
C PHE A 82 -17.12 10.93 1.50
N GLN A 83 -16.84 11.89 2.39
CA GLN A 83 -15.50 12.11 2.96
C GLN A 83 -14.98 10.88 3.68
N MET A 84 -15.81 10.22 4.48
CA MET A 84 -15.44 8.99 5.20
C MET A 84 -15.11 7.85 4.24
N ALA A 85 -15.97 7.59 3.26
CA ALA A 85 -15.73 6.56 2.25
C ALA A 85 -14.46 6.85 1.42
N ALA A 86 -14.24 8.11 1.05
CA ALA A 86 -13.04 8.53 0.34
C ALA A 86 -11.79 8.35 1.20
N SER A 87 -11.84 8.68 2.50
CA SER A 87 -10.72 8.54 3.42
C SER A 87 -10.33 7.07 3.66
N ILE A 88 -11.29 6.15 3.73
CA ILE A 88 -11.02 4.70 3.83
C ILE A 88 -10.21 4.23 2.62
N GLU A 89 -10.60 4.62 1.42
CA GLU A 89 -9.85 4.29 0.19
C GLU A 89 -8.47 4.94 0.15
N MET A 90 -8.34 6.19 0.62
CA MET A 90 -7.04 6.84 0.70
C MET A 90 -6.10 6.14 1.68
N ARG A 91 -6.61 5.59 2.80
CA ARG A 91 -5.80 4.77 3.72
C ARG A 91 -5.33 3.48 3.07
N TYR A 92 -6.18 2.84 2.27
CA TYR A 92 -5.76 1.69 1.47
C TYR A 92 -4.66 2.08 0.46
N HIS A 93 -4.80 3.20 -0.25
CA HIS A 93 -3.76 3.68 -1.17
C HIS A 93 -2.45 4.02 -0.47
N GLU A 94 -2.51 4.65 0.71
CA GLU A 94 -1.34 4.95 1.53
C GLU A 94 -0.58 3.68 1.92
N ASP A 95 -1.32 2.63 2.33
CA ASP A 95 -0.74 1.34 2.67
C ASP A 95 -0.09 0.66 1.45
N VAL A 96 -0.76 0.65 0.30
CA VAL A 96 -0.16 0.16 -0.97
C VAL A 96 1.13 0.91 -1.30
N HIS A 97 1.15 2.24 -1.15
CA HIS A 97 2.35 3.05 -1.38
C HIS A 97 3.46 2.71 -0.36
N TYR A 98 3.12 2.56 0.92
CA TYR A 98 4.07 2.13 1.95
C TYR A 98 4.69 0.77 1.60
N GLN A 99 3.87 -0.19 1.16
CA GLN A 99 4.33 -1.52 0.80
C GLN A 99 5.21 -1.54 -0.46
N TYR A 100 4.91 -0.70 -1.45
CA TYR A 100 5.81 -0.47 -2.59
C TYR A 100 7.18 0.03 -2.14
N ARG A 101 7.24 1.04 -1.26
CA ARG A 101 8.51 1.57 -0.74
C ARG A 101 9.32 0.53 0.04
N ASN A 102 8.66 -0.50 0.59
CA ASN A 102 9.30 -1.61 1.29
C ASN A 102 9.62 -2.81 0.37
N GLY A 103 9.41 -2.68 -0.94
CA GLY A 103 9.79 -3.69 -1.94
C GLY A 103 8.81 -4.86 -2.05
N LEU A 104 7.59 -4.72 -1.54
CA LEU A 104 6.56 -5.76 -1.63
C LEU A 104 5.79 -5.73 -2.96
N TYR A 105 5.65 -4.54 -3.52
CA TYR A 105 5.21 -4.30 -4.90
C TYR A 105 6.42 -4.02 -5.78
N ASP A 106 6.41 -4.56 -6.98
CA ASP A 106 7.36 -4.12 -7.99
C ASP A 106 6.90 -2.83 -8.69
N GLU A 107 7.79 -2.26 -9.48
CA GLU A 107 7.54 -1.03 -10.24
C GLU A 107 6.37 -1.17 -11.23
N THR A 108 6.20 -2.35 -11.84
CA THR A 108 5.14 -2.56 -12.83
C THR A 108 3.78 -2.59 -12.16
N GLU A 109 3.66 -3.35 -11.06
CA GLU A 109 2.44 -3.46 -10.27
C GLU A 109 2.06 -2.11 -9.64
N PHE A 110 3.04 -1.39 -9.09
CA PHE A 110 2.79 -0.09 -8.49
C PHE A 110 2.39 0.96 -9.54
N ASN A 111 3.00 0.94 -10.73
CA ASN A 111 2.59 1.85 -11.81
C ASN A 111 1.13 1.62 -12.24
N ALA A 112 0.64 0.39 -12.24
CA ALA A 112 -0.78 0.12 -12.49
C ALA A 112 -1.69 0.76 -11.42
N GLN A 113 -1.28 0.73 -10.15
CA GLN A 113 -1.98 1.42 -9.06
C GLN A 113 -1.97 2.94 -9.26
N ARG A 114 -0.82 3.52 -9.62
CA ARG A 114 -0.70 4.96 -9.89
C ARG A 114 -1.61 5.43 -11.03
N GLU A 115 -1.71 4.67 -12.11
CA GLU A 115 -2.63 5.00 -13.22
C GLU A 115 -4.10 4.97 -12.77
N MET A 116 -4.48 4.03 -11.91
CA MET A 116 -5.81 4.02 -11.31
C MET A 116 -6.01 5.26 -10.42
N TRP A 117 -5.05 5.58 -9.56
CA TRP A 117 -5.12 6.73 -8.64
C TRP A 117 -5.24 8.05 -9.38
N LYS A 118 -4.51 8.26 -10.48
CA LYS A 118 -4.66 9.47 -11.32
C LYS A 118 -6.13 9.74 -11.66
N ASN A 119 -6.85 8.71 -12.08
CA ASN A 119 -8.27 8.84 -12.42
C ASN A 119 -9.16 9.10 -11.20
N ILE A 120 -8.86 8.44 -10.08
CA ILE A 120 -9.63 8.63 -8.83
C ILE A 120 -9.46 10.05 -8.29
N TYR A 121 -8.23 10.51 -8.13
CA TYR A 121 -7.95 11.83 -7.53
C TYR A 121 -8.20 12.99 -8.50
N ALA A 122 -8.30 12.74 -9.81
CA ALA A 122 -8.75 13.76 -10.77
C ALA A 122 -10.22 14.18 -10.57
N ALA A 123 -11.03 13.36 -9.90
CA ALA A 123 -12.41 13.69 -9.58
C ALA A 123 -12.48 14.90 -8.62
N ILE A 124 -13.42 15.82 -8.87
CA ILE A 124 -13.53 17.11 -8.16
C ILE A 124 -13.64 16.89 -6.65
N GLY A 125 -14.62 16.10 -6.22
CA GLY A 125 -14.80 15.83 -4.79
C GLY A 125 -13.61 15.11 -4.17
N ARG A 126 -12.96 14.17 -4.89
CA ARG A 126 -11.78 13.45 -4.37
C ARG A 126 -10.61 14.37 -4.13
N LYS A 127 -10.40 15.33 -5.04
CA LYS A 127 -9.39 16.36 -4.87
C LYS A 127 -9.66 17.20 -3.64
N VAL A 128 -10.92 17.63 -3.43
CA VAL A 128 -11.31 18.36 -2.21
C VAL A 128 -10.98 17.55 -0.95
N VAL A 129 -11.46 16.31 -0.85
CA VAL A 129 -11.21 15.47 0.35
C VAL A 129 -9.70 15.25 0.55
N PHE A 130 -8.95 14.97 -0.51
CA PHE A 130 -7.50 14.82 -0.40
C PHE A 130 -6.85 16.10 0.13
N CYS A 131 -7.14 17.25 -0.48
CA CYS A 131 -6.51 18.51 -0.09
C CYS A 131 -6.85 18.91 1.35
N THR A 132 -8.08 18.70 1.82
CA THR A 132 -8.48 19.04 3.19
C THR A 132 -7.96 18.05 4.23
N SER A 133 -7.66 16.80 3.86
CA SER A 133 -7.23 15.75 4.80
C SER A 133 -5.74 15.37 4.69
N ARG A 134 -4.99 15.92 3.72
CA ARG A 134 -3.60 15.52 3.40
C ARG A 134 -2.63 15.55 4.58
N SER A 135 -2.81 16.47 5.53
CA SER A 135 -1.98 16.56 6.74
C SER A 135 -2.08 15.33 7.66
N GLY A 136 -3.10 14.49 7.50
CA GLY A 136 -3.28 13.25 8.24
C GLY A 136 -2.59 12.02 7.65
N TYR A 137 -1.88 12.17 6.53
CA TYR A 137 -1.18 11.08 5.83
C TYR A 137 0.35 11.30 5.85
N SER A 138 1.09 10.25 5.52
CA SER A 138 2.55 10.29 5.42
C SER A 138 3.03 11.28 4.35
N PRO A 139 4.08 12.07 4.61
CA PRO A 139 4.58 13.06 3.65
C PRO A 139 4.95 12.47 2.29
N GLU A 140 5.49 11.26 2.24
CA GLU A 140 5.87 10.61 1.00
C GLU A 140 4.65 10.18 0.17
N PHE A 141 3.57 9.74 0.82
CA PHE A 141 2.32 9.46 0.12
C PHE A 141 1.67 10.73 -0.41
N VAL A 142 1.64 11.80 0.38
CA VAL A 142 1.13 13.10 -0.06
C VAL A 142 1.89 13.57 -1.29
N LYS A 143 3.23 13.51 -1.27
CA LYS A 143 4.08 13.87 -2.41
C LYS A 143 3.80 13.02 -3.65
N GLU A 144 3.53 11.72 -3.50
CA GLU A 144 3.15 10.86 -4.62
C GLU A 144 1.85 11.35 -5.26
N ILE A 145 0.79 11.54 -4.46
CA ILE A 145 -0.51 11.98 -4.98
C ILE A 145 -0.44 13.40 -5.56
N GLU A 146 0.28 14.33 -4.94
CA GLU A 146 0.53 15.67 -5.50
C GLU A 146 1.26 15.60 -6.84
N GLY A 147 2.25 14.70 -6.95
CA GLY A 147 2.93 14.42 -8.22
C GLY A 147 2.00 13.88 -9.31
N LEU A 148 0.96 13.12 -8.94
CA LEU A 148 -0.07 12.64 -9.86
C LEU A 148 -1.06 13.74 -10.28
N LEU A 149 -1.38 14.66 -9.36
CA LEU A 149 -2.34 15.74 -9.57
C LEU A 149 -1.73 17.00 -10.22
N GLY A 150 -0.41 17.12 -10.18
CA GLY A 150 0.31 18.36 -10.44
C GLY A 150 0.44 19.18 -9.15
N ASN A 151 1.65 19.69 -8.87
CA ASN A 151 2.06 20.29 -7.58
C ASN A 151 1.21 21.48 -7.08
N SER A 152 0.33 22.07 -7.92
CA SER A 152 -0.54 23.19 -7.57
C SER A 152 -2.01 22.80 -7.35
N ALA A 153 -2.34 21.50 -7.34
CA ALA A 153 -3.72 21.04 -7.35
C ALA A 153 -4.52 21.43 -6.09
N CYS A 154 -3.85 21.57 -4.94
CA CYS A 154 -4.48 21.94 -3.68
C CYS A 154 -4.45 23.44 -3.38
N GLU A 155 -3.60 24.22 -4.05
CA GLU A 155 -3.47 25.67 -3.81
C GLU A 155 -4.80 26.40 -4.05
N SER A 156 -5.55 26.01 -5.09
CA SER A 156 -6.87 26.58 -5.41
C SER A 156 -7.98 26.27 -4.38
N ILE A 157 -7.75 25.31 -3.49
CA ILE A 157 -8.70 24.88 -2.46
C ILE A 157 -8.34 25.50 -1.11
N ASP A 158 -7.05 25.74 -0.85
CA ASP A 158 -6.58 26.37 0.39
C ASP A 158 -6.92 27.88 0.47
N GLU A 159 -7.32 28.51 -0.65
CA GLU A 159 -7.73 29.92 -0.73
C GLU A 159 -9.24 30.16 -0.50
N GLN A 160 -10.05 29.11 -0.27
CA GLN A 160 -11.49 29.19 0.05
C GLN A 160 -11.75 29.02 1.54
#